data_AF-A0A537PHB3-F1
#
_entry.id   AF-A0A537PHB3-F1
#
_cell.length_a   1.000
_cell.length_b   1.000
_cell.length_c   1.000
_cell.angle_alpha   90.00
_cell.angle_beta   90.00
_cell.angle_gamma   90.00
#
_symmetry.space_group_name_H-M   'P 1'
#
loop_
_entity.id
_entity.type
_entity.pdbx_description
1 polymer ?
#
loop_
_entity_poly.entity_id
_entity_poly.type
_entity_poly.pdbx_seq_one_letter_code
_entity_poly.pdbx_strand_id
1 'polypeptide(L)' 'MDISPLAGKPAPKEMLVDLSRLEKEYFERRPDLDHPTQRVSFGTSGHRGSPFDGSFTEAHIFAITQ' A
#
# COMPACT_ATOMS: atom_id res chain seq x y z
N MET A 1 19.75 0.96 17.03
CA MET A 1 18.29 1.09 16.88
C MET A 1 17.92 2.46 17.38
N ASP A 2 17.65 3.40 16.48
CA ASP A 2 17.10 4.68 16.89
C ASP A 2 15.61 4.48 17.11
N ILE A 3 15.22 4.51 18.38
CA ILE A 3 13.83 4.39 18.79
C ILE A 3 13.17 5.74 18.56
N SER A 4 12.02 5.75 17.87
CA SER A 4 11.25 6.96 17.63
C SER A 4 10.99 7.72 18.94
N PRO A 5 11.11 9.05 18.97
CA PRO A 5 10.78 9.86 20.15
C PRO A 5 9.29 9.78 20.54
N LEU A 6 8.45 9.20 19.66
CA LEU A 6 7.02 8.95 19.88
C LEU A 6 6.70 7.51 20.28
N ALA A 7 7.71 6.63 20.45
CA ALA A 7 7.48 5.26 20.89
C ALA A 7 6.70 5.23 22.22
N GLY A 8 5.60 4.48 22.26
CA GLY A 8 4.70 4.38 23.42
C GLY A 8 3.76 5.57 23.64
N LYS A 9 3.78 6.59 22.79
CA LYS A 9 2.86 7.74 22.86
C LYS A 9 1.72 7.59 21.85
N PRO A 10 0.55 8.22 22.08
CA PRO A 10 -0.50 8.31 21.07
C PRO A 10 0.01 8.95 19.79
N ALA A 11 -0.45 8.46 18.63
CA ALA A 11 -0.09 9.01 17.34
C ALA A 11 -0.64 10.45 17.19
N PRO A 12 0.20 11.43 16.82
CA PRO A 12 -0.26 12.76 16.40
C PRO A 12 -1.19 12.66 15.19
N LYS A 13 -2.12 13.61 15.06
CA LYS A 13 -3.12 13.60 13.97
C LYS A 13 -2.46 13.71 12.60
N GLU A 14 -1.35 14.42 12.52
CA GLU A 14 -0.58 14.67 11.29
C GLU A 14 0.11 13.41 10.77
N MET A 15 0.25 12.36 11.59
CA MET A 15 0.75 11.05 11.17
C MET A 15 -0.34 10.12 10.63
N LEU A 16 -1.61 10.46 10.80
CA LEU A 16 -2.71 9.62 10.36
C LEU A 16 -2.87 9.70 8.85
N VAL A 17 -3.14 8.55 8.24
CA VAL A 17 -3.40 8.45 6.79
C VAL A 17 -4.76 9.03 6.44
N ASP A 18 -4.85 9.67 5.27
CA ASP A 18 -6.13 10.02 4.66
C ASP A 18 -6.77 8.77 4.04
N LEU A 19 -7.80 8.25 4.70
CA LEU A 19 -8.48 7.02 4.28
C LEU A 19 -9.27 7.18 2.99
N SER A 20 -9.91 8.33 2.79
CA SER A 20 -10.68 8.59 1.56
C SER A 20 -9.77 8.66 0.35
N ARG A 21 -8.59 9.27 0.51
CA ARG A 21 -7.57 9.28 -0.54
C ARG A 21 -6.99 7.88 -0.77
N LEU A 22 -6.71 7.12 0.28
CA LEU A 22 -6.18 5.75 0.17
C LEU A 22 -7.13 4.85 -0.64
N GLU A 23 -8.43 4.89 -0.32
CA GLU A 23 -9.46 4.14 -1.02
C GLU A 23 -9.58 4.57 -2.49
N LYS A 24 -9.59 5.88 -2.75
CA LYS A 24 -9.63 6.42 -4.12
C LYS A 24 -8.46 5.90 -4.96
N GLU A 25 -7.24 5.94 -4.42
CA GLU A 25 -6.03 5.47 -5.10
C GLU A 25 -6.09 3.96 -5.37
N TYR A 26 -6.77 3.15 -4.55
CA TYR A 26 -6.90 1.71 -4.78
C TYR A 26 -7.66 1.41 -6.08
N PHE A 27 -8.72 2.17 -6.36
CA PHE A 27 -9.55 1.99 -7.54
C PHE A 27 -8.98 2.70 -8.78
N GLU A 28 -8.49 3.93 -8.61
CA GLU A 28 -8.09 4.77 -9.74
C GLU A 28 -6.66 4.52 -10.22
N ARG A 29 -5.74 4.15 -9.32
CA ARG A 29 -4.35 3.92 -9.70
C ARG A 29 -4.20 2.57 -10.40
N ARG A 30 -3.47 2.57 -11.52
CA ARG A 30 -3.05 1.36 -12.22
C ARG A 30 -1.55 1.14 -12.01
N PRO A 31 -1.10 -0.11 -11.79
CA PRO A 31 0.32 -0.39 -11.68
C PRO A 31 1.03 -0.10 -12.99
N ASP A 32 2.19 0.52 -12.89
CA ASP A 32 3.11 0.64 -14.01
C ASP A 32 3.91 -0.66 -14.16
N LEU A 33 3.65 -1.38 -15.25
CA LEU A 33 4.25 -2.68 -15.50
C LEU A 33 5.76 -2.58 -15.80
N ASP A 34 6.28 -1.42 -16.20
CA ASP A 34 7.72 -1.22 -16.37
C ASP A 34 8.46 -1.07 -15.04
N HIS A 35 7.73 -0.84 -13.93
CA HIS A 35 8.26 -0.79 -12.57
C HIS A 35 8.04 -2.12 -11.84
N PRO A 36 9.06 -2.98 -11.65
CA PRO A 36 8.87 -4.31 -11.08
C PRO A 36 8.28 -4.32 -9.66
N THR A 37 8.48 -3.24 -8.90
CA THR A 37 7.94 -3.07 -7.55
C THR A 37 6.43 -2.87 -7.51
N GLN A 38 5.80 -2.54 -8.65
CA GLN A 38 4.34 -2.39 -8.79
C GLN A 38 3.69 -3.65 -9.38
N ARG A 39 4.42 -4.75 -9.55
CA ARG A 39 3.86 -6.02 -10.01
C ARG A 39 3.41 -6.88 -8.84
N VAL A 40 2.53 -7.84 -9.09
CA VAL A 40 2.18 -8.87 -8.11
C VAL A 40 3.44 -9.63 -7.70
N SER A 41 3.68 -9.69 -6.39
CA SER A 41 4.68 -10.54 -5.75
C SER A 41 4.00 -11.33 -4.65
N PHE A 42 3.75 -12.63 -4.90
CA PHE A 42 2.98 -13.49 -4.01
C PHE A 42 3.89 -14.48 -3.28
N GLY A 43 4.28 -14.14 -2.06
CA GLY A 43 5.23 -14.92 -1.25
C GLY A 43 4.57 -15.79 -0.19
N THR A 44 5.35 -16.17 0.83
CA THR A 44 4.90 -16.98 1.98
C THR A 44 3.72 -16.35 2.75
N SER A 45 3.55 -15.03 2.67
CA SER A 45 2.44 -14.27 3.27
C SER A 45 1.59 -13.53 2.24
N GLY A 46 1.52 -14.07 1.02
CA GLY A 46 0.76 -13.49 -0.09
C GLY A 46 1.41 -12.26 -0.70
N HIS A 47 0.60 -11.45 -1.36
CA HIS A 47 0.98 -10.17 -1.92
C HIS A 47 0.59 -9.02 -0.99
N ARG A 48 1.48 -8.03 -0.85
CA ARG A 48 1.33 -6.86 0.02
C ARG A 48 1.83 -5.63 -0.72
N GLY A 49 1.27 -4.47 -0.38
CA GLY A 49 1.66 -3.19 -0.96
C GLY A 49 0.76 -2.06 -0.47
N SER A 50 0.82 -0.91 -1.15
CA SER A 50 -0.06 0.23 -0.89
C SER A 50 -0.68 0.75 -2.19
N PRO A 51 -1.90 1.30 -2.14
CA PRO A 51 -2.43 2.11 -3.23
C PRO A 51 -1.53 3.31 -3.56
N PHE A 52 -0.86 3.93 -2.60
CA PHE A 52 -0.11 5.18 -2.85
C PHE A 52 1.15 4.98 -3.70
N ASP A 53 1.76 3.81 -3.66
CA ASP A 53 2.95 3.46 -4.45
C ASP A 53 2.62 2.63 -5.70
N GLY A 54 1.33 2.34 -5.94
CA GLY A 54 0.88 1.54 -7.07
C GLY A 54 1.15 0.05 -6.95
N SER A 55 1.56 -0.45 -5.77
CA SER A 55 1.85 -1.88 -5.55
C SER A 55 0.67 -2.66 -4.95
N PHE A 56 -0.46 -2.01 -4.66
CA PHE A 56 -1.69 -2.69 -4.21
C PHE A 56 -2.93 -1.92 -4.67
N THR A 57 -3.54 -2.38 -5.76
CA THR A 57 -4.70 -1.74 -6.41
C THR A 57 -5.71 -2.80 -6.87
N GLU A 58 -6.88 -2.39 -7.35
CA GLU A 58 -7.91 -3.28 -7.90
C GLU A 58 -7.35 -4.26 -8.95
N ALA A 59 -6.47 -3.79 -9.83
CA ALA A 59 -5.86 -4.62 -10.87
C ALA A 59 -5.07 -5.81 -10.29
N HIS A 60 -4.42 -5.60 -9.15
CA HIS A 60 -3.68 -6.67 -8.45
C HIS A 60 -4.64 -7.73 -7.92
N ILE A 61 -5.73 -7.31 -7.28
CA ILE A 61 -6.70 -8.23 -6.69
C ILE A 61 -7.41 -9.02 -7.78
N PHE A 62 -7.86 -8.37 -8.86
CA PHE A 62 -8.43 -9.07 -10.01
C PHE A 62 -7.47 -10.11 -10.60
N ALA A 63 -6.20 -9.75 -10.79
CA ALA A 63 -5.20 -10.70 -11.31
C ALA A 63 -4.93 -11.87 -10.35
N ILE A 64 -5.01 -11.65 -9.04
CA ILE A 64 -4.78 -12.71 -8.02
C ILE A 64 -5.98 -13.66 -7.92
N THR A 65 -7.21 -13.18 -8.12
CA THR A 65 -8.43 -13.97 -7.88
C THR A 65 -8.98 -14.72 -9.11
N GLN A 66 -8.42 -14.49 -10.30
CA GLN A 66 -8.82 -15.19 -11.53
C GLN A 66 -8.35 -16.65 -11.53
#